data_AF-A0A1Y2UY83-F1
#
_entry.id   AF-A0A1Y2UY83-F1
#
_cell.length_a   1.000
_cell.length_b   1.000
_cell.length_c   1.000
_cell.angle_alpha   90.00
_cell.angle_beta   90.00
_cell.angle_gamma   90.00
#
_symmetry.space_group_name_H-M   'P 1'
#
loop_
_entity.id
_entity.type
_entity.pdbx_description
1 polymer ?
#
loop_
_entity_poly.entity_id
_entity_poly.type
_entity_poly.pdbx_seq_one_letter_code
_entity_poly.pdbx_strand_id
1 'polypeptide(L)'
;MNESMHPIKNTDDLAKIIEPDIDAITKAIKSDDEEKMKSIHIKIDGKYSTYIPGFGKSMYGYSYADGFAYNYMGKESYLNNLRIMKGRLEGYLCSFPIPQNSKIAQDISVNVPVSNSNDININLSFKDARKQIEEMPGLNETETEELKAKIDELEQIDNEKISKKKKWEKVKPIISFVLDKGADVAITIMGLILQMKLGI
;
A
#
# COMPACT_ATOMS: atom_id res chain seq x y z
N MET A 1 -3.35 -8.17 -29.39
CA MET A 1 -3.70 -6.86 -29.98
C MET A 1 -3.11 -5.83 -29.04
N ASN A 2 -2.14 -5.02 -29.50
CA ASN A 2 -1.41 -4.05 -28.68
C ASN A 2 -2.38 -3.15 -27.91
N GLU A 3 -2.52 -3.35 -26.60
CA GLU A 3 -3.02 -2.29 -25.73
C GLU A 3 -1.86 -1.33 -25.52
N SER A 4 -1.96 -0.22 -26.25
CA SER A 4 -1.12 0.95 -26.06
C SER A 4 -1.16 1.34 -24.59
N MET A 5 -0.05 1.02 -23.89
CA MET A 5 0.59 2.00 -23.01
C MET A 5 0.30 3.36 -23.63
N HIS A 6 -0.44 4.24 -22.95
CA HIS A 6 -0.53 5.61 -23.45
C HIS A 6 0.93 6.06 -23.52
N PRO A 7 1.52 6.18 -24.73
CA PRO A 7 2.90 6.56 -24.82
C PRO A 7 2.89 7.95 -24.22
N ILE A 8 3.80 8.23 -23.30
CA ILE A 8 4.20 9.62 -23.09
C ILE A 8 4.75 10.04 -24.45
N LYS A 9 3.86 10.59 -25.28
CA LYS A 9 4.19 11.17 -26.58
C LYS A 9 5.14 12.29 -26.23
N ASN A 10 6.43 12.09 -26.52
CA ASN A 10 7.53 13.03 -26.34
C ASN A 10 7.93 13.35 -24.89
N THR A 11 9.11 12.86 -24.48
CA THR A 11 9.89 13.40 -23.34
C THR A 11 10.06 14.92 -23.41
N ASP A 12 10.14 15.47 -24.62
CA ASP A 12 10.23 16.91 -24.87
C ASP A 12 8.95 17.67 -24.46
N ASP A 13 7.79 17.05 -24.58
CA ASP A 13 6.52 17.67 -24.19
C ASP A 13 6.30 17.58 -22.68
N LEU A 14 6.87 16.55 -22.03
CA LEU A 14 6.90 16.45 -20.58
C LEU A 14 7.80 17.51 -19.95
N ALA A 15 9.00 17.71 -20.49
CA ALA A 15 9.92 18.76 -20.06
C ALA A 15 9.27 20.15 -20.12
N LYS A 16 8.60 20.47 -21.24
CA LYS A 16 7.86 21.73 -21.41
C LYS A 16 6.76 21.96 -20.36
N ILE A 17 6.21 20.90 -19.76
CA ILE A 17 5.14 21.00 -18.76
C ILE A 17 5.72 21.16 -17.34
N ILE A 18 6.83 20.49 -17.04
CA ILE A 18 7.38 20.39 -15.68
C ILE A 18 8.42 21.47 -15.39
N GLU A 19 9.30 21.79 -16.35
CA GLU A 19 10.35 22.80 -16.15
C GLU A 19 9.80 24.16 -15.69
N PRO A 20 8.69 24.69 -16.26
CA PRO A 20 8.12 25.95 -15.78
C PRO A 20 7.66 25.90 -14.32
N ASP A 21 7.23 24.73 -13.84
CA ASP A 21 6.81 24.54 -12.46
C ASP A 21 8.01 24.43 -11.51
N ILE A 22 9.09 23.75 -11.92
CA ILE A 22 10.38 23.74 -11.20
C ILE A 22 10.92 25.17 -11.05
N ASP A 23 10.81 25.95 -12.12
CA ASP A 23 11.18 27.37 -12.13
C ASP A 23 10.31 28.21 -11.20
N ALA A 24 8.99 27.97 -11.20
CA ALA A 24 8.04 28.65 -10.31
C ALA A 24 8.35 28.33 -8.83
N ILE A 25 8.64 27.07 -8.51
CA ILE A 25 9.08 26.65 -7.17
C ILE A 25 10.37 27.39 -6.78
N THR A 26 11.36 27.42 -7.67
CA THR A 26 12.64 28.08 -7.43
C THR A 26 12.48 29.59 -7.17
N LYS A 27 11.61 30.26 -7.96
CA LYS A 27 11.29 31.68 -7.78
C LYS A 27 10.56 31.94 -6.46
N ALA A 28 9.61 31.09 -6.09
CA ALA A 28 8.89 31.22 -4.81
C ALA A 28 9.82 31.06 -3.61
N ILE A 29 10.68 30.04 -3.61
CA ILE A 29 11.70 29.84 -2.56
C ILE A 29 12.61 31.07 -2.45
N LYS A 30 13.10 31.61 -3.57
CA LYS A 30 13.99 32.78 -3.58
C LYS A 30 13.30 34.07 -3.14
N SER A 31 12.00 34.20 -3.35
CA SER A 31 11.24 35.40 -2.98
C SER A 31 11.09 35.58 -1.47
N ASP A 32 11.30 34.50 -0.69
CA ASP A 32 11.16 34.47 0.77
C ASP A 32 9.77 34.93 1.29
N ASP A 33 8.76 34.89 0.41
CA ASP A 33 7.40 35.34 0.61
C ASP A 33 6.48 34.14 0.87
N GLU A 34 5.90 34.08 2.07
CA GLU A 34 5.07 32.96 2.53
C GLU A 34 3.82 32.75 1.67
N GLU A 35 3.13 33.82 1.28
CA GLU A 35 1.91 33.73 0.47
C GLU A 35 2.22 33.23 -0.94
N LYS A 36 3.34 33.68 -1.53
CA LYS A 36 3.83 33.13 -2.79
C LYS A 36 4.19 31.65 -2.67
N MET A 37 4.88 31.25 -1.59
CA MET A 37 5.23 29.86 -1.36
C MET A 37 3.98 28.98 -1.19
N LYS A 38 3.00 29.42 -0.40
CA LYS A 38 1.72 28.75 -0.22
C LYS A 38 0.96 28.59 -1.53
N SER A 39 0.86 29.66 -2.32
CA SER A 39 0.19 29.64 -3.61
C SER A 39 0.82 28.62 -4.57
N ILE A 40 2.16 28.61 -4.68
CA ILE A 40 2.86 27.62 -5.50
C ILE A 40 2.69 26.21 -4.95
N HIS A 41 2.79 26.01 -3.63
CA HIS A 41 2.58 24.70 -3.02
C HIS A 41 1.22 24.09 -3.40
N ILE A 42 0.13 24.85 -3.23
CA ILE A 42 -1.23 24.41 -3.58
C ILE A 42 -1.33 24.05 -5.06
N LYS A 43 -0.76 24.89 -5.94
CA LYS A 43 -0.78 24.65 -7.39
C LYS A 43 -0.07 23.34 -7.75
N ILE A 44 1.11 23.10 -7.17
CA ILE A 44 1.92 21.91 -7.46
C ILE A 44 1.27 20.66 -6.88
N ASP A 45 0.80 20.71 -5.64
CA ASP A 45 0.03 19.62 -5.01
C ASP A 45 -1.18 19.22 -5.86
N GLY A 46 -2.02 20.17 -6.25
CA GLY A 46 -3.20 19.91 -7.09
C GLY A 46 -2.85 19.39 -8.48
N LYS A 47 -1.74 19.83 -9.08
CA LYS A 47 -1.32 19.39 -10.41
C LYS A 47 -0.74 17.98 -10.43
N TYR A 48 0.07 17.61 -9.44
CA TYR A 48 0.89 16.39 -9.49
C TYR A 48 0.42 15.27 -8.58
N SER A 49 -0.44 15.53 -7.59
CA SER A 49 -1.01 14.49 -6.72
C SER A 49 -1.80 13.42 -7.48
N THR A 50 -2.35 13.75 -8.64
CA THR A 50 -3.07 12.81 -9.52
C THR A 50 -2.15 11.91 -10.35
N TYR A 51 -0.92 12.34 -10.62
CA TYR A 51 0.03 11.63 -11.50
C TYR A 51 1.15 10.93 -10.73
N ILE A 52 1.50 11.41 -9.53
CA ILE A 52 2.59 10.89 -8.72
C ILE A 52 1.99 10.29 -7.44
N PRO A 53 1.87 8.95 -7.33
CA PRO A 53 1.34 8.30 -6.15
C PRO A 53 2.10 8.72 -4.88
N GLY A 54 1.35 9.11 -3.84
CA GLY A 54 1.95 9.56 -2.57
C GLY A 54 2.69 10.90 -2.66
N PHE A 55 2.30 11.79 -3.59
CA PHE A 55 2.97 13.08 -3.82
C PHE A 55 3.14 13.97 -2.59
N GLY A 56 2.30 13.85 -1.56
CA GLY A 56 2.47 14.60 -0.30
C GLY A 56 3.21 13.85 0.81
N LYS A 57 3.50 12.55 0.66
CA LYS A 57 4.13 11.74 1.71
C LYS A 57 5.46 12.36 2.16
N SER A 58 5.70 12.42 3.46
CA SER A 58 6.90 13.04 4.07
C SER A 58 6.98 14.57 3.96
N MET A 59 5.88 15.26 3.63
CA MET A 59 5.77 16.72 3.68
C MET A 59 5.00 17.18 4.92
N TYR A 60 5.33 18.37 5.45
CA TYR A 60 4.66 18.94 6.61
C TYR A 60 3.18 19.20 6.33
N GLY A 61 2.33 18.89 7.31
CA GLY A 61 0.89 19.09 7.23
C GLY A 61 0.14 18.08 6.35
N TYR A 62 0.83 17.09 5.77
CA TYR A 62 0.20 16.05 4.95
C TYR A 62 -0.35 14.89 5.79
N SER A 63 -1.61 14.52 5.54
CA SER A 63 -2.22 13.26 5.97
C SER A 63 -2.65 12.42 4.77
N TYR A 64 -2.65 11.09 4.91
CA TYR A 64 -3.12 10.20 3.85
C TYR A 64 -4.62 10.33 3.56
N ALA A 65 -5.41 10.67 4.58
CA ALA A 65 -6.86 10.74 4.46
C ALA A 65 -7.33 12.06 3.81
N ASP A 66 -6.68 13.17 4.17
CA ASP A 66 -7.21 14.52 3.92
C ASP A 66 -6.26 15.43 3.13
N GLY A 67 -5.05 14.96 2.82
CA GLY A 67 -4.04 15.76 2.13
C GLY A 67 -3.42 16.82 3.05
N PHE A 68 -3.16 18.02 2.53
CA PHE A 68 -2.46 19.08 3.26
C PHE A 68 -3.40 19.96 4.11
N ALA A 69 -3.05 20.08 5.39
CA ALA A 69 -3.74 20.94 6.35
C ALA A 69 -3.25 22.42 6.25
N TYR A 70 -3.54 23.08 5.12
CA TYR A 70 -3.02 24.42 4.77
C TYR A 70 -3.24 25.52 5.83
N ASN A 71 -4.29 25.40 6.65
CA ASN A 71 -4.58 26.37 7.72
C ASN A 71 -3.61 26.29 8.92
N TYR A 72 -2.81 25.22 9.00
CA TYR A 72 -1.87 24.95 10.10
C TYR A 72 -0.41 24.92 9.63
N MET A 73 -0.14 25.39 8.41
CA MET A 73 1.19 25.43 7.82
C MET A 73 1.69 26.87 7.74
N GLY A 74 2.93 27.08 8.21
CA GLY A 74 3.63 28.36 8.10
C GLY A 74 4.77 28.33 7.08
N LYS A 75 5.43 29.48 6.87
CA LYS A 75 6.55 29.67 5.95
C LYS A 75 7.57 28.53 5.89
N GLU A 76 8.10 28.08 7.02
CA GLU A 76 9.10 26.98 7.06
C GLU A 76 8.54 25.64 6.56
N SER A 77 7.26 25.38 6.79
CA SER A 77 6.59 24.19 6.26
C SER A 77 6.50 24.27 4.74
N TYR A 78 6.08 25.42 4.19
CA TYR A 78 6.03 25.62 2.74
C TYR A 78 7.41 25.54 2.10
N LEU A 79 8.43 26.16 2.71
CA LEU A 79 9.80 26.12 2.22
C LEU A 79 10.32 24.66 2.12
N ASN A 80 10.15 23.87 3.17
CA ASN A 80 10.57 22.48 3.18
C ASN A 80 9.79 21.63 2.18
N ASN A 81 8.46 21.79 2.12
CA ASN A 81 7.62 21.04 1.19
C ASN A 81 7.96 21.38 -0.28
N LEU A 82 8.17 22.65 -0.61
CA LEU A 82 8.56 23.08 -1.95
C LEU A 82 9.91 22.50 -2.38
N ARG A 83 10.88 22.36 -1.47
CA ARG A 83 12.15 21.66 -1.76
C ARG A 83 11.92 20.19 -2.12
N ILE A 84 11.04 19.51 -1.38
CA ILE A 84 10.69 18.10 -1.66
C ILE A 84 9.95 17.99 -3.00
N MET A 85 8.97 18.88 -3.26
CA MET A 85 8.23 18.92 -4.53
C MET A 85 9.17 19.13 -5.71
N LYS A 86 10.14 20.06 -5.61
CA LYS A 86 11.16 20.30 -6.64
C LYS A 86 11.94 19.02 -6.94
N GLY A 87 12.47 18.34 -5.91
CA GLY A 87 13.22 17.11 -6.09
C GLY A 87 12.39 15.98 -6.72
N ARG A 88 11.09 15.89 -6.43
CA ARG A 88 10.19 14.92 -7.07
C ARG A 88 10.00 15.21 -8.56
N LEU A 89 9.80 16.47 -8.93
CA LEU A 89 9.65 16.87 -10.33
C LEU A 89 10.93 16.66 -11.12
N GLU A 90 12.09 16.97 -10.54
CA GLU A 90 13.40 16.67 -11.14
C GLU A 90 13.61 15.16 -11.33
N GLY A 91 13.24 14.35 -10.32
CA GLY A 91 13.28 12.90 -10.42
C GLY A 91 12.35 12.34 -11.52
N TYR A 92 11.17 12.94 -11.65
CA TYR A 92 10.18 12.58 -12.67
C TYR A 92 10.68 12.85 -14.10
N LEU A 93 11.39 13.96 -14.32
CA LEU A 93 12.02 14.27 -15.61
C LEU A 93 13.14 13.30 -15.98
N CYS A 94 13.95 12.92 -15.00
CA CYS A 94 15.07 11.99 -15.20
C CYS A 94 14.62 10.53 -15.37
N SER A 95 13.31 10.26 -15.44
CA SER A 95 12.74 8.90 -15.48
C SER A 95 13.31 7.99 -14.38
N PHE A 96 13.63 8.55 -13.19
CA PHE A 96 13.94 7.70 -12.05
C PHE A 96 12.77 6.75 -11.87
N PRO A 97 13.02 5.46 -11.60
CA PRO A 97 11.95 4.52 -11.32
C PRO A 97 11.18 5.08 -10.14
N ILE A 98 10.03 5.70 -10.42
CA ILE A 98 9.01 5.95 -9.41
C ILE A 98 8.76 4.56 -8.86
N PRO A 99 8.82 4.34 -7.54
CA PRO A 99 8.29 3.13 -6.97
C PRO A 99 6.85 3.04 -7.45
N GLN A 100 6.62 2.30 -8.53
CA GLN A 100 5.30 1.78 -8.81
C GLN A 100 4.99 1.05 -7.53
N ASN A 101 3.86 1.37 -6.89
CA ASN A 101 3.24 0.38 -6.04
C ASN A 101 3.08 -0.83 -6.95
N SER A 102 4.01 -1.75 -6.88
CA SER A 102 4.21 -2.79 -7.87
C SER A 102 3.03 -3.74 -7.71
N LYS A 103 1.95 -3.45 -8.42
CA LYS A 103 1.08 -4.48 -8.93
C LYS A 103 1.91 -5.15 -10.02
N ILE A 104 2.40 -6.34 -9.70
CA ILE A 104 3.08 -7.21 -10.65
C ILE A 104 2.14 -7.35 -11.85
N ALA A 105 2.56 -6.82 -13.00
CA ALA A 105 1.82 -6.96 -14.24
C ALA A 105 1.97 -8.41 -14.72
N GLN A 106 0.88 -9.17 -14.69
CA GLN A 106 0.72 -10.31 -15.58
C GLN A 106 -0.30 -9.93 -16.65
N ASP A 107 0.22 -9.87 -17.87
CA ASP A 107 -0.42 -9.49 -19.11
C ASP A 107 -1.41 -10.59 -19.55
N ILE A 108 -2.69 -10.48 -19.18
CA ILE A 108 -3.79 -11.21 -19.82
C ILE A 108 -5.00 -10.26 -19.93
N SER A 109 -5.26 -9.76 -21.13
CA SER A 109 -6.44 -8.97 -21.45
C SER A 109 -7.71 -9.82 -21.34
N VAL A 110 -8.60 -9.51 -20.39
CA VAL A 110 -10.01 -9.95 -20.44
C VAL A 110 -10.90 -8.77 -20.04
N ASN A 111 -11.70 -8.30 -21.00
CA ASN A 111 -12.72 -7.29 -20.79
C ASN A 111 -13.85 -7.86 -19.93
N VAL A 112 -14.00 -7.39 -18.69
CA VAL A 112 -15.12 -7.73 -17.79
C VAL A 112 -15.62 -6.44 -17.13
N PRO A 113 -16.95 -6.19 -17.10
CA PRO A 113 -17.50 -4.99 -16.47
C PRO A 113 -17.12 -4.94 -15.00
N VAL A 114 -16.45 -3.85 -14.58
CA VAL A 114 -15.95 -3.66 -13.22
C VAL A 114 -17.12 -3.38 -12.28
N SER A 115 -17.61 -4.43 -11.61
CA SER A 115 -18.13 -4.31 -10.25
C SER A 115 -16.92 -4.32 -9.30
N ASN A 116 -16.68 -3.24 -8.56
CA ASN A 116 -15.65 -3.21 -7.52
C ASN A 116 -15.98 -4.23 -6.42
N SER A 117 -15.42 -5.43 -6.51
CA SER A 117 -15.25 -6.34 -5.38
C SER A 117 -13.80 -6.20 -4.91
N ASN A 118 -13.60 -5.78 -3.67
CA ASN A 118 -12.29 -5.87 -3.00
C ASN A 118 -12.03 -7.36 -2.69
N ASP A 119 -11.66 -8.12 -3.71
CA ASP A 119 -11.28 -9.52 -3.52
C ASP A 119 -9.87 -9.55 -2.93
N ILE A 120 -9.81 -9.62 -1.60
CA ILE A 120 -8.58 -10.00 -0.90
C ILE A 120 -8.35 -11.47 -1.27
N ASN A 121 -7.51 -11.72 -2.28
CA ASN A 121 -7.15 -13.08 -2.69
C ASN A 121 -6.16 -13.68 -1.68
N ILE A 122 -6.66 -13.98 -0.48
CA ILE A 122 -5.99 -14.88 0.46
C ILE A 122 -6.33 -16.28 -0.05
N ASN A 123 -5.46 -16.88 -0.85
CA ASN A 123 -5.55 -18.29 -1.23
C ASN A 123 -4.39 -19.06 -0.59
N LEU A 124 -4.41 -19.12 0.75
CA LEU A 124 -3.56 -19.99 1.54
C LEU A 124 -4.34 -21.29 1.82
N SER A 125 -3.85 -22.44 1.38
CA SER A 125 -4.49 -23.70 1.77
C SER A 125 -4.04 -24.13 3.17
N PHE A 126 -4.86 -24.91 3.88
CA PHE A 126 -4.47 -25.55 5.15
C PHE A 126 -3.19 -26.38 4.99
N LYS A 127 -2.98 -26.99 3.81
CA LYS A 127 -1.74 -27.71 3.48
C LYS A 127 -0.52 -26.80 3.40
N ASP A 128 -0.66 -25.64 2.76
CA ASP A 128 0.45 -24.68 2.62
C ASP A 128 0.81 -24.05 3.96
N ALA A 129 -0.18 -23.76 4.81
CA ALA A 129 0.06 -23.27 6.16
C ALA A 129 0.86 -24.28 7.01
N ARG A 130 0.53 -25.59 6.95
CA ARG A 130 1.31 -26.63 7.65
C ARG A 130 2.76 -26.66 7.17
N LYS A 131 2.97 -26.56 5.86
CA LYS A 131 4.31 -26.53 5.27
C LYS A 131 5.11 -25.30 5.72
N GLN A 132 4.48 -24.13 5.75
CA GLN A 132 5.12 -22.91 6.23
C GLN A 132 5.54 -23.02 7.70
N ILE A 133 4.69 -23.57 8.56
CA ILE A 133 5.04 -23.83 9.98
C ILE A 133 6.22 -24.81 10.09
N GLU A 134 6.28 -25.85 9.24
CA GLU A 134 7.37 -26.83 9.25
C GLU A 134 8.72 -26.25 8.80
N GLU A 135 8.70 -25.25 7.91
CA GLU A 135 9.90 -24.60 7.39
C GLU A 135 10.36 -23.38 8.23
N MET A 136 9.65 -23.03 9.31
CA MET A 136 9.95 -21.83 10.11
C MET A 136 11.21 -21.98 10.97
N PRO A 137 12.23 -21.12 10.76
CA PRO A 137 13.42 -21.12 11.62
C PRO A 137 13.06 -20.56 12.99
N GLY A 138 13.12 -21.38 14.04
CA GLY A 138 12.90 -20.95 15.43
C GLY A 138 11.82 -21.70 16.19
N LEU A 139 11.10 -22.62 15.53
CA LEU A 139 10.22 -23.57 16.21
C LEU A 139 10.97 -24.86 16.53
N ASN A 140 10.73 -25.42 17.70
CA ASN A 140 11.16 -26.79 17.99
C ASN A 140 10.15 -27.81 17.43
N GLU A 141 10.53 -29.09 17.37
CA GLU A 141 9.66 -30.16 16.82
C GLU A 141 8.32 -30.24 17.55
N THR A 142 8.31 -30.12 18.88
CA THR A 142 7.08 -30.15 19.69
C THR A 142 6.15 -29.00 19.35
N GLU A 143 6.68 -27.78 19.25
CA GLU A 143 5.91 -26.58 18.91
C GLU A 143 5.37 -26.63 17.48
N THR A 144 6.16 -27.19 16.57
CA THR A 144 5.76 -27.40 15.18
C THR A 144 4.56 -28.35 15.09
N GLU A 145 4.59 -29.46 15.82
CA GLU A 145 3.48 -30.42 15.85
C GLU A 145 2.24 -29.85 16.57
N GLU A 146 2.41 -29.10 17.67
CA GLU A 146 1.31 -28.38 18.32
C GLU A 146 0.63 -27.38 17.38
N LEU A 147 1.42 -26.65 16.58
CA LEU A 147 0.89 -25.69 15.61
C LEU A 147 0.21 -26.37 14.42
N LYS A 148 0.74 -27.49 13.93
CA LYS A 148 0.06 -28.32 12.92
C LYS A 148 -1.29 -28.83 13.44
N ALA A 149 -1.35 -29.30 14.69
CA ALA A 149 -2.60 -29.72 15.32
C ALA A 149 -3.62 -28.56 15.43
N LYS A 150 -3.16 -27.32 15.67
CA LYS A 150 -4.02 -26.14 15.66
C LYS A 150 -4.53 -25.79 14.27
N ILE A 151 -3.73 -26.00 13.23
CA ILE A 151 -4.17 -25.85 11.84
C ILE A 151 -5.21 -26.93 11.49
N ASP A 152 -5.04 -28.16 11.96
CA ASP A 152 -6.04 -29.24 11.78
C ASP A 152 -7.37 -28.90 12.48
N GLU A 153 -7.30 -28.35 13.69
CA GLU A 153 -8.47 -27.86 14.43
C GLU A 153 -9.21 -26.77 13.64
N LEU A 154 -8.46 -25.83 13.03
CA LEU A 154 -9.04 -24.80 12.15
C LEU A 154 -9.70 -25.40 10.91
N GLU A 155 -9.08 -26.39 10.25
CA GLU A 155 -9.65 -27.06 9.08
C GLU A 155 -10.94 -27.81 9.44
N GLN A 156 -11.00 -28.43 10.62
CA GLN A 156 -12.23 -29.03 11.11
C GLN A 156 -13.31 -27.99 11.34
N ILE A 157 -13.00 -26.89 12.03
CA ILE A 157 -13.95 -25.79 12.29
C ILE A 157 -14.48 -25.20 10.96
N ASP A 158 -13.63 -25.09 9.94
CA ASP A 158 -14.03 -24.60 8.62
C ASP A 158 -15.00 -25.55 7.91
N ASN A 159 -14.76 -26.87 8.00
CA ASN A 159 -15.63 -27.88 7.42
C ASN A 159 -16.94 -28.10 8.20
N GLU A 160 -17.05 -27.63 9.44
CA GLU A 160 -18.28 -27.76 10.23
C GLU A 160 -19.45 -26.94 9.63
N LYS A 161 -20.62 -27.58 9.54
CA LYS A 161 -21.89 -26.94 9.12
C LYS A 161 -22.55 -26.14 10.26
N ILE A 162 -21.80 -25.20 10.85
CA ILE A 162 -22.28 -24.31 11.91
C ILE A 162 -22.21 -22.84 11.47
N SER A 163 -22.91 -21.96 12.20
CA SER A 163 -22.93 -20.53 11.85
C SER A 163 -21.54 -19.88 12.03
N LYS A 164 -21.24 -18.86 11.21
CA LYS A 164 -19.98 -18.09 11.29
C LYS A 164 -19.67 -17.60 12.70
N LYS A 165 -20.69 -17.18 13.45
CA LYS A 165 -20.56 -16.77 14.86
C LYS A 165 -20.06 -17.91 15.74
N LYS A 166 -20.59 -19.13 15.57
CA LYS A 166 -20.15 -20.30 16.34
C LYS A 166 -18.74 -20.77 15.94
N LYS A 167 -18.39 -20.70 14.64
CA LYS A 167 -17.01 -20.94 14.18
C LYS A 167 -16.05 -19.96 14.86
N TRP A 168 -16.40 -18.67 14.88
CA TRP A 168 -15.57 -17.64 15.51
C TRP A 168 -15.33 -17.90 17.00
N GLU A 169 -16.33 -18.34 17.77
CA GLU A 169 -16.13 -18.71 19.18
C GLU A 169 -15.14 -19.86 19.36
N LYS A 170 -15.12 -20.85 18.45
CA LYS A 170 -14.14 -21.95 18.46
C LYS A 170 -12.74 -21.51 18.02
N VAL A 171 -12.63 -20.52 17.13
CA VAL A 171 -11.36 -19.99 16.63
C VAL A 171 -10.63 -19.11 17.67
N LYS A 172 -11.36 -18.39 18.55
CA LYS A 172 -10.77 -17.52 19.59
C LYS A 172 -9.64 -18.15 20.41
N PRO A 173 -9.80 -19.34 21.03
CA PRO A 173 -8.71 -19.95 21.79
C PRO A 173 -7.49 -20.29 20.93
N ILE A 174 -7.68 -20.59 19.64
CA ILE A 174 -6.59 -20.83 18.69
C ILE A 174 -5.81 -19.53 18.42
N ILE A 175 -6.52 -18.40 18.27
CA ILE A 175 -5.87 -17.08 18.15
C ILE A 175 -5.03 -16.78 19.38
N SER A 176 -5.56 -16.98 20.59
CA SER A 176 -4.82 -16.73 21.83
C SER A 176 -3.55 -17.56 21.91
N PHE A 177 -3.63 -18.85 21.60
CA PHE A 177 -2.47 -19.75 21.58
C PHE A 177 -1.39 -19.29 20.60
N VAL A 178 -1.79 -18.90 19.40
CA VAL A 178 -0.87 -18.54 18.31
C VAL A 178 -0.15 -17.23 18.57
N LEU A 179 -0.80 -16.26 19.22
CA LEU A 179 -0.19 -14.98 19.57
C LEU A 179 1.01 -15.14 20.50
N ASP A 180 1.03 -16.17 21.34
CA ASP A 180 2.11 -16.46 22.27
C ASP A 180 3.34 -17.13 21.59
N LYS A 181 3.22 -17.53 20.32
CA LYS A 181 4.26 -18.28 19.57
C LYS A 181 5.09 -17.41 18.61
N GLY A 182 4.84 -16.11 18.57
CA GLY A 182 5.62 -15.15 17.78
C GLY A 182 4.93 -14.70 16.49
N ALA A 183 5.52 -13.68 15.85
CA ALA A 183 4.89 -12.93 14.77
C ALA A 183 4.69 -13.78 13.49
N ASP A 184 5.66 -14.59 13.10
CA ASP A 184 5.60 -15.36 11.84
C ASP A 184 4.51 -16.45 11.89
N VAL A 185 4.37 -17.10 13.04
CA VAL A 185 3.30 -18.05 13.32
C VAL A 185 1.94 -17.35 13.29
N ALA A 186 1.84 -16.18 13.93
CA ALA A 186 0.62 -15.39 13.97
C ALA A 186 0.16 -14.94 12.58
N ILE A 187 1.08 -14.49 11.72
CA ILE A 187 0.76 -14.08 10.35
C ILE A 187 0.19 -15.26 9.54
N THR A 188 0.82 -16.43 9.64
CA THR A 188 0.45 -17.63 8.87
C THR A 188 -0.97 -18.11 9.24
N ILE A 189 -1.23 -18.27 10.53
CA ILE A 189 -2.52 -18.81 10.99
C ILE A 189 -3.64 -17.77 10.89
N MET A 190 -3.34 -16.47 11.07
CA MET A 190 -4.33 -15.42 10.85
C MET A 190 -4.81 -15.36 9.39
N GLY A 191 -3.93 -15.69 8.43
CA GLY A 191 -4.29 -15.84 7.01
C GLY A 191 -5.45 -16.82 6.81
N LEU A 192 -5.34 -18.03 7.38
CA LEU A 192 -6.39 -19.06 7.34
C LEU A 192 -7.71 -18.57 7.96
N ILE A 193 -7.61 -17.93 9.13
CA ILE A 193 -8.77 -17.44 9.87
C ILE A 193 -9.54 -16.36 9.08
N LEU A 194 -8.82 -15.50 8.35
CA LEU A 194 -9.43 -14.49 7.49
C LEU A 194 -10.17 -15.12 6.31
N GLN A 195 -9.62 -16.17 5.69
CA GLN A 195 -10.31 -16.93 4.63
C GLN A 195 -11.61 -17.55 5.14
N MET A 196 -11.58 -18.23 6.29
CA MET A 196 -12.76 -18.82 6.92
C MET A 196 -13.85 -17.77 7.21
N LYS A 197 -13.47 -16.55 7.59
CA LYS A 197 -14.40 -15.45 7.89
C LYS A 197 -15.03 -14.87 6.62
N LEU A 198 -14.20 -14.64 5.61
CA LEU A 198 -14.60 -14.08 4.32
C LEU A 198 -15.40 -15.09 3.49
N GLY A 199 -15.18 -16.40 3.69
CA GLY A 199 -15.83 -17.48 2.93
C GLY A 199 -15.26 -17.62 1.52
N ILE A 200 -13.95 -17.40 1.39
CA ILE A 200 -13.18 -17.51 0.14
C ILE A 200 -12.55 -18.90 0.09
#